data_AF-F6DTS3-F1
#
_entry.id   AF-F6DTS3-F1
#
_cell.length_a   1.000
_cell.length_b   1.000
_cell.length_c   1.000
_cell.angle_alpha   90.00
_cell.angle_beta   90.00
_cell.angle_gamma   90.00
#
_symmetry.space_group_name_H-M   'P 1'
#
loop_
_entity.id
_entity.type
_entity.pdbx_description
1 polymer ?
#
loop_
_entity_poly.entity_id
_entity_poly.type
_entity_poly.pdbx_seq_one_letter_code
_entity_poly.pdbx_strand_id
1 'polypeptide(L)'
;MSKELVQQEIYPVDLMKITASTGLVPKELQGYVKPALQEFRDEMAAELGLPEYASMDKGELPSRMNGNVGGGMTKKMVAFAEAVLAWNYKNRLLLKGE
;
A
#
# COMPACT_ATOMS: atom_id res chain seq x y z
N MET A 1 -38.80 8.73 -7.62
CA MET A 1 -37.89 8.69 -6.46
C MET A 1 -36.75 7.74 -6.78
N SER A 2 -35.71 8.26 -7.44
CA SER A 2 -34.50 7.49 -7.72
C SER A 2 -33.78 7.26 -6.40
N LYS A 3 -33.51 5.99 -6.07
CA LYS A 3 -32.56 5.66 -5.01
C LYS A 3 -31.17 6.05 -5.53
N GLU A 4 -30.70 7.23 -5.13
CA GLU A 4 -29.27 7.50 -5.13
C GLU A 4 -28.63 6.44 -4.24
N LEU A 5 -27.88 5.54 -4.88
CA LEU A 5 -26.95 4.65 -4.21
C LEU A 5 -25.91 5.56 -3.55
N VAL A 6 -26.11 5.87 -2.28
CA VAL A 6 -25.10 6.49 -1.44
C VAL A 6 -23.92 5.52 -1.42
N GLN A 7 -22.90 5.85 -2.21
CA GLN A 7 -21.62 5.18 -2.15
C GLN A 7 -21.08 5.45 -0.75
N GLN A 8 -21.14 4.45 0.14
CA GLN A 8 -20.64 4.60 1.50
C GLN A 8 -19.18 5.06 1.42
N GLU A 9 -18.89 6.26 1.92
CA GLU A 9 -17.53 6.76 2.05
C GLU A 9 -16.79 5.83 3.01
N ILE A 10 -15.96 4.95 2.48
CA ILE A 10 -15.07 4.15 3.31
C ILE A 10 -13.95 5.07 3.77
N TYR A 11 -13.97 5.47 5.04
CA TYR A 11 -12.90 6.26 5.61
C TYR A 11 -11.62 5.40 5.71
N PRO A 12 -10.42 5.98 5.52
CA PRO A 12 -9.15 5.25 5.57
C PRO A 12 -8.95 4.41 6.84
N VAL A 13 -9.50 4.86 7.96
CA VAL A 13 -9.43 4.15 9.26
C VAL A 13 -10.26 2.86 9.24
N ASP A 14 -11.41 2.86 8.56
CA ASP A 14 -12.27 1.68 8.45
C ASP A 14 -11.68 0.67 7.46
N LEU A 15 -11.08 1.17 6.37
CA LEU A 15 -10.32 0.35 5.42
C LEU A 15 -9.18 -0.41 6.11
N MET A 16 -8.43 0.25 6.99
CA MET A 16 -7.32 -0.37 7.72
C MET A 16 -7.81 -1.47 8.67
N LYS A 17 -8.94 -1.26 9.37
CA LYS A 17 -9.52 -2.29 10.25
C LYS A 17 -10.06 -3.48 9.47
N ILE A 18 -10.72 -3.23 8.33
CA ILE A 18 -11.26 -4.28 7.46
C ILE A 18 -10.14 -5.12 6.86
N THR A 19 -9.13 -4.48 6.29
CA THR A 19 -7.99 -5.19 5.68
C THR A 19 -7.17 -5.96 6.72
N ALA A 20 -6.91 -5.38 7.90
CA ALA A 20 -6.19 -6.05 8.97
C ALA A 20 -6.94 -7.27 9.55
N SER A 21 -8.27 -7.25 9.55
CA SER A 21 -9.09 -8.37 10.06
C SER A 21 -9.37 -9.45 9.02
N THR A 22 -9.55 -9.06 7.75
CA THR A 22 -9.93 -9.99 6.67
C THR A 22 -8.75 -10.49 5.85
N GLY A 23 -7.63 -9.75 5.85
CA GLY A 23 -6.49 -10.01 4.96
C GLY A 23 -6.78 -9.72 3.49
N LEU A 24 -7.91 -9.08 3.17
CA LEU A 24 -8.36 -8.85 1.79
C LEU A 24 -8.52 -7.36 1.49
N VAL A 25 -8.13 -6.95 0.29
CA VAL A 25 -8.44 -5.63 -0.26
C VAL A 25 -9.92 -5.60 -0.65
N PRO A 26 -10.71 -4.60 -0.21
CA PRO A 26 -12.12 -4.49 -0.58
C PRO A 26 -12.32 -4.46 -2.10
N LYS A 27 -13.43 -5.04 -2.55
CA LYS A 27 -13.69 -5.29 -3.98
C LYS A 27 -13.65 -4.00 -4.79
N GLU A 28 -14.23 -2.93 -4.26
CA GLU A 28 -14.26 -1.58 -4.80
C GLU A 28 -12.86 -0.98 -5.02
N LEU A 29 -11.84 -1.45 -4.29
CA LEU A 29 -10.46 -0.98 -4.42
C LEU A 29 -9.57 -1.86 -5.29
N GLN A 30 -9.99 -3.09 -5.63
CA GLN A 30 -9.15 -4.05 -6.35
C GLN A 30 -8.63 -3.50 -7.70
N GLY A 31 -9.45 -2.72 -8.41
CA GLY A 31 -9.06 -2.10 -9.67
C GLY A 31 -7.91 -1.08 -9.55
N TYR A 32 -7.73 -0.50 -8.37
CA TYR A 32 -6.70 0.51 -8.10
C TYR A 32 -5.38 -0.09 -7.59
N VAL A 33 -5.37 -1.35 -7.15
CA VAL A 33 -4.18 -2.01 -6.58
C VAL A 33 -3.02 -2.03 -7.57
N LYS A 34 -3.26 -2.53 -8.79
CA LYS A 34 -2.20 -2.68 -9.79
C LYS A 34 -1.64 -1.32 -10.27
N PRO A 35 -2.46 -0.28 -10.54
CA PRO A 35 -1.96 1.06 -10.84
C PRO A 35 -1.16 1.66 -9.67
N ALA A 36 -1.67 1.60 -8.44
CA ALA A 36 -0.99 2.15 -7.28
C ALA A 36 0.36 1.47 -7.01
N LEU A 37 0.45 0.14 -7.19
CA LEU A 37 1.72 -0.58 -7.07
C LEU A 37 2.72 -0.24 -8.17
N GLN A 38 2.26 0.16 -9.36
CA GLN A 38 3.16 0.61 -10.44
C GLN A 38 3.72 2.00 -10.13
N GLU A 39 2.87 2.94 -9.72
CA GLU A 39 3.29 4.27 -9.28
C GLU A 39 4.31 4.17 -8.14
N PHE A 40 3.99 3.38 -7.11
CA PHE A 40 4.91 3.16 -5.99
C PHE A 40 6.24 2.52 -6.42
N ARG A 41 6.20 1.56 -7.36
CA ARG A 41 7.43 0.96 -7.90
C ARG A 41 8.30 1.98 -8.63
N ASP A 42 7.67 2.84 -9.42
CA ASP A 42 8.37 3.81 -10.25
C ASP A 42 8.95 4.95 -9.37
N GLU A 43 8.25 5.36 -8.31
CA GLU A 43 8.78 6.23 -7.25
C GLU A 43 9.98 5.60 -6.53
N MET A 44 9.86 4.33 -6.12
CA MET A 44 10.95 3.60 -5.48
C MET A 44 12.18 3.48 -6.38
N ALA A 45 11.98 3.33 -7.68
CA ALA A 45 13.06 3.29 -8.64
C ALA A 45 13.71 4.66 -8.82
N ALA A 46 12.92 5.74 -8.89
CA ALA A 46 13.42 7.10 -8.95
C ALA A 46 14.29 7.46 -7.75
N GLU A 47 13.90 7.06 -6.53
CA GLU A 47 14.70 7.21 -5.31
C GLU A 47 16.06 6.50 -5.38
N LEU A 48 16.12 5.38 -6.13
CA LEU A 48 17.34 4.60 -6.34
C LEU A 48 18.15 5.06 -7.56
N GLY A 49 17.79 6.20 -8.16
CA GLY A 49 18.49 6.79 -9.30
C GLY A 49 18.05 6.27 -10.68
N LEU A 50 16.87 5.66 -10.77
CA LEU A 50 16.26 5.16 -12.01
C LEU A 50 14.96 5.91 -12.33
N PRO A 51 15.00 7.20 -12.72
CA PRO A 51 13.81 8.02 -12.90
C PRO A 51 12.87 7.52 -14.01
N GLU A 52 13.40 6.91 -15.06
CA GLU A 52 12.63 6.42 -16.21
C GLU A 52 12.33 4.92 -16.13
N TYR A 53 12.31 4.34 -14.92
CA TYR A 53 12.16 2.90 -14.73
C TYR A 53 10.90 2.32 -15.39
N ALA A 54 9.83 3.09 -15.50
CA ALA A 54 8.59 2.67 -16.16
C ALA A 54 8.79 2.29 -17.63
N SER A 55 9.59 3.07 -18.36
CA SER A 55 9.79 2.95 -19.81
C SER A 55 10.97 2.06 -20.20
N MET A 56 11.89 1.80 -19.28
CA MET A 56 13.04 0.89 -19.50
C MET A 56 12.59 -0.57 -19.68
N ASP A 57 13.33 -1.33 -20.49
CA ASP A 57 13.26 -2.78 -20.47
C ASP A 57 13.96 -3.33 -19.22
N LYS A 58 13.22 -4.05 -18.38
CA LYS A 58 13.73 -4.58 -17.12
C LYS A 58 14.71 -5.74 -17.37
N GLY A 59 14.67 -6.35 -18.56
CA GLY A 59 15.64 -7.36 -18.98
C GLY A 59 17.03 -6.80 -19.27
N GLU A 60 17.13 -5.52 -19.65
CA GLU A 60 18.42 -4.85 -19.88
C GLU A 60 19.04 -4.30 -18.59
N LEU A 61 18.24 -4.10 -17.55
CA LEU A 61 18.73 -3.67 -16.24
C LEU A 61 19.42 -4.82 -15.48
N PRO A 62 20.52 -4.55 -14.76
CA PRO A 62 21.12 -5.55 -13.89
C PRO A 62 20.09 -6.09 -12.88
N SER A 63 20.03 -7.42 -12.71
CA SER A 63 19.07 -8.06 -11.79
C SER A 63 19.14 -7.49 -10.37
N ARG A 64 20.32 -7.04 -9.93
CA ARG A 64 20.50 -6.38 -8.64
C ARG A 64 19.73 -5.06 -8.54
N MET A 65 19.68 -4.26 -9.61
CA MET A 65 18.94 -3.00 -9.62
C MET A 65 17.43 -3.25 -9.54
N ASN A 66 16.91 -4.17 -10.35
CA ASN A 66 15.51 -4.61 -10.28
C ASN A 66 15.17 -5.15 -8.87
N GLY A 67 16.08 -5.97 -8.31
CA GLY A 67 15.95 -6.52 -6.97
C GLY A 67 15.93 -5.44 -5.87
N ASN A 68 16.75 -4.40 -6.00
CA ASN A 68 16.77 -3.28 -5.05
C ASN A 68 15.43 -2.51 -5.06
N VAL A 69 14.83 -2.31 -6.23
CA VAL A 69 13.50 -1.66 -6.34
C VAL A 69 12.45 -2.50 -5.62
N GLY A 70 12.31 -3.79 -5.97
CA GLY A 70 11.32 -4.67 -5.34
C GLY A 70 11.56 -4.89 -3.83
N GLY A 71 12.82 -5.00 -3.42
CA GLY A 71 13.20 -5.09 -2.01
C GLY A 71 12.88 -3.81 -1.24
N GLY A 72 13.13 -2.64 -1.83
CA GLY A 72 12.80 -1.34 -1.25
C GLY A 72 11.29 -1.14 -1.09
N MET A 73 10.51 -1.50 -2.12
CA MET A 73 9.05 -1.53 -2.06
C MET A 73 8.56 -2.38 -0.88
N THR A 74 9.06 -3.62 -0.78
CA THR A 74 8.68 -4.57 0.28
C THR A 74 9.02 -4.00 1.65
N LYS A 75 10.23 -3.45 1.81
CA LYS A 75 10.68 -2.85 3.07
C LYS A 75 9.75 -1.72 3.54
N LYS A 76 9.37 -0.81 2.65
CA LYS A 76 8.48 0.31 2.99
C LYS A 76 7.04 -0.14 3.27
N MET A 77 6.51 -1.11 2.50
CA MET A 77 5.18 -1.67 2.75
C MET A 77 5.11 -2.38 4.11
N VAL A 78 6.15 -3.15 4.47
CA VAL A 78 6.25 -3.77 5.79
C VAL A 78 6.30 -2.71 6.89
N ALA A 79 7.16 -1.70 6.75
CA ALA A 79 7.25 -0.61 7.74
C ALA A 79 5.91 0.13 7.93
N PHE A 80 5.16 0.36 6.84
CA PHE A 80 3.82 0.94 6.91
C PHE A 80 2.85 0.03 7.70
N ALA A 81 2.83 -1.27 7.40
CA ALA A 81 2.00 -2.23 8.11
C ALA A 81 2.37 -2.31 9.61
N GLU A 82 3.66 -2.34 9.93
CA GLU A 82 4.17 -2.33 11.31
C GLU A 82 3.70 -1.08 12.06
N ALA A 83 3.81 0.11 11.45
CA ALA A 83 3.37 1.36 12.05
C ALA A 83 1.85 1.35 12.34
N VAL A 84 1.04 0.85 11.41
CA VAL A 84 -0.42 0.71 11.60
C VAL A 84 -0.75 -0.29 12.70
N LEU A 85 -0.07 -1.43 12.76
CA LEU A 85 -0.25 -2.44 13.81
C LEU A 85 0.12 -1.88 15.18
N ALA A 86 1.26 -1.21 15.29
CA ALA A 86 1.73 -0.57 16.52
C ALA A 86 0.75 0.52 17.00
N TRP A 87 0.25 1.36 16.09
CA TRP A 87 -0.75 2.38 16.41
C TRP A 87 -2.05 1.77 16.93
N ASN A 88 -2.56 0.72 16.27
CA ASN A 88 -3.76 0.02 16.72
C ASN A 88 -3.55 -0.63 18.09
N TYR A 89 -2.38 -1.24 18.33
CA TYR A 89 -2.03 -1.82 19.61
C TYR A 89 -2.01 -0.76 20.72
N LYS A 90 -1.31 0.37 20.50
CA LYS A 90 -1.24 1.50 21.42
C LYS A 90 -2.63 2.01 21.80
N ASN A 91 -3.51 2.24 20.83
CA ASN A 91 -4.85 2.76 21.10
C ASN A 91 -5.71 1.79 21.91
N ARG A 92 -5.57 0.48 21.70
CA ARG A 92 -6.26 -0.50 22.53
C ARG A 92 -5.78 -0.50 23.98
N LEU A 93 -4.50 -0.22 24.24
CA LEU A 93 -3.99 -0.06 25.61
C LEU A 93 -4.57 1.20 26.26
N LEU A 94 -4.52 2.34 25.57
CA LEU A 94 -5.04 3.62 26.08
C LEU A 94 -6.54 3.56 26.41
N LEU A 95 -7.33 2.85 25.60
CA LEU A 95 -8.77 2.67 25.84
C LEU A 95 -9.09 1.71 27.00
N LYS A 96 -8.14 0.86 27.40
CA LYS A 96 -8.29 -0.07 28.53
C LYS A 96 -7.93 0.56 29.88
N GLY A 97 -7.47 1.81 29.90
CA GLY A 97 -7.17 2.53 31.14
C GLY A 97 -5.91 2.04 31.86
N GLU A 98 -4.96 1.44 31.12
CA GLU A 98 -3.59 1.17 31.59
C GLU A 98 -2.64 2.29 31.15
#